data_AF-A0A1G5D772-F1
#
_entry.id   AF-A0A1G5D772-F1
#
_cell.length_a   1.000
_cell.length_b   1.000
_cell.length_c   1.000
_cell.angle_alpha   90.00
_cell.angle_beta   90.00
_cell.angle_gamma   90.00
#
_symmetry.space_group_name_H-M   'P 1'
#
loop_
_entity.id
_entity.type
_entity.pdbx_description
1 polymer ?
#
loop_
_entity_poly.entity_id
_entity_poly.type
_entity_poly.pdbx_seq_one_letter_code
_entity_poly.pdbx_strand_id
1 'polypeptide(L)'
;METKYIKWLNLIPLIMFFIVDKLRGTLISRYLLIIIVALGFMNMFHAKGMKEYVISSLMLVASTVVGMILYTYYDYYFVSADPETPIFGAALMIVYGFISFAVAAVGTVVVVVKDRCCGKNNFLKW
;
A
#
# COMPACT_ATOMS: atom_id res chain seq x y z
N MET A 1 -2.82 -7.01 19.26
CA MET A 1 -3.82 -6.49 18.31
C MET A 1 -4.33 -7.63 17.45
N GLU A 2 -5.64 -7.82 17.36
CA GLU A 2 -6.22 -8.78 16.39
C GLU A 2 -5.79 -8.40 14.97
N THR A 3 -5.50 -9.40 14.13
CA THR A 3 -5.15 -9.23 12.71
C THR A 3 -6.20 -8.43 11.92
N LYS A 4 -7.42 -8.36 12.44
CA LYS A 4 -8.52 -7.54 11.91
C LYS A 4 -8.14 -6.06 11.82
N TYR A 5 -7.48 -5.49 12.83
CA TYR A 5 -7.16 -4.06 12.86
C TYR A 5 -6.09 -3.66 11.83
N ILE A 6 -5.17 -4.56 11.50
CA ILE A 6 -4.11 -4.30 10.52
C ILE A 6 -4.66 -4.24 9.10
N LYS A 7 -5.64 -5.08 8.79
CA LYS A 7 -6.36 -5.00 7.51
C LYS A 7 -7.03 -3.63 7.32
N TRP A 8 -7.63 -3.10 8.39
CA TRP A 8 -8.21 -1.75 8.38
C TRP A 8 -7.16 -0.64 8.28
N LEU A 9 -6.00 -0.81 8.93
CA LEU A 9 -4.88 0.14 8.80
C LEU A 9 -4.35 0.22 7.36
N ASN A 10 -4.34 -0.89 6.62
CA ASN A 10 -3.92 -0.90 5.21
C ASN A 10 -4.87 -0.13 4.28
N LEU A 11 -6.05 0.30 4.74
CA LEU A 11 -6.95 1.20 4.00
C LEU A 11 -6.62 2.69 4.20
N ILE A 12 -5.75 3.04 5.15
CA ILE A 12 -5.34 4.44 5.40
C ILE A 12 -4.85 5.15 4.13
N PRO A 13 -4.02 4.54 3.26
CA PRO A 13 -3.55 5.21 2.05
C PRO A 13 -4.70 5.69 1.17
N LEU A 14 -5.80 4.92 1.07
CA LEU A 14 -6.97 5.26 0.28
C LEU A 14 -7.56 6.63 0.67
N ILE A 15 -7.73 6.87 1.97
CA ILE A 15 -8.29 8.11 2.50
C ILE A 15 -7.26 9.25 2.42
N MET A 16 -5.99 8.94 2.67
CA MET A 16 -4.92 9.95 2.65
C MET A 16 -4.68 10.56 1.26
N PHE A 17 -4.86 9.78 0.18
CA PHE A 17 -4.78 10.35 -1.18
C PHE A 17 -5.78 11.49 -1.40
N PHE A 18 -6.98 11.41 -0.81
CA PHE A 18 -7.98 12.49 -0.86
C PHE A 18 -7.63 13.69 0.03
N ILE A 19 -7.09 13.46 1.23
CA ILE A 19 -6.79 14.55 2.18
C ILE A 19 -5.57 15.36 1.72
N VAL A 20 -4.55 14.70 1.17
CA VAL A 20 -3.29 15.33 0.75
C VAL A 20 -3.53 16.34 -0.38
N ASP A 21 -4.48 16.08 -1.26
CA ASP A 21 -4.93 17.00 -2.31
C ASP A 21 -5.39 18.35 -1.74
N LYS A 22 -6.35 18.32 -0.81
CA LYS A 22 -6.93 19.52 -0.20
C LYS A 22 -5.93 20.35 0.60
N LEU A 23 -4.84 19.75 1.08
CA LEU A 23 -3.94 20.40 2.03
C LEU A 23 -2.66 20.99 1.42
N ARG A 24 -2.13 20.45 0.30
CA ARG A 24 -0.76 20.83 -0.12
C ARG A 24 -0.56 21.18 -1.58
N GLY A 25 -1.45 20.81 -2.51
CA GLY A 25 -1.21 21.06 -3.95
C GLY A 25 0.15 20.54 -4.45
N THR A 26 0.72 19.52 -3.78
CA THR A 26 2.03 18.96 -4.13
C THR A 26 1.83 17.57 -4.74
N LEU A 27 2.40 17.36 -5.92
CA LEU A 27 2.23 16.15 -6.73
C LEU A 27 2.72 14.86 -6.03
N ILE A 28 3.79 14.93 -5.23
CA ILE A 28 4.35 13.76 -4.52
C ILE A 28 4.50 14.08 -3.02
N SER A 29 3.58 13.55 -2.23
CA SER A 29 3.67 13.64 -0.77
C SER A 29 4.63 12.60 -0.19
N ARG A 30 5.78 13.07 0.27
CA ARG A 30 6.78 12.27 1.00
C ARG A 30 6.17 11.53 2.20
N TYR A 31 5.14 12.08 2.83
CA TYR A 31 4.47 11.46 3.98
C TYR A 31 3.70 10.20 3.59
N LEU A 32 3.01 10.21 2.44
CA LEU A 32 2.29 9.03 1.95
C LEU A 32 3.27 7.87 1.67
N LEU A 33 4.44 8.17 1.10
CA LEU A 33 5.51 7.19 0.91
C LEU A 33 5.95 6.56 2.23
N ILE A 34 6.25 7.39 3.23
CA ILE A 34 6.70 6.92 4.54
C ILE A 34 5.64 6.03 5.20
N ILE A 35 4.36 6.40 5.08
CA ILE A 35 3.24 5.65 5.67
C ILE A 35 3.06 4.30 4.98
N ILE A 36 3.12 4.24 3.65
CA ILE A 36 3.03 2.97 2.90
C ILE A 36 4.16 2.03 3.32
N VAL A 37 5.39 2.54 3.42
CA VAL A 37 6.55 1.75 3.87
C VAL A 37 6.36 1.27 5.30
N ALA A 38 5.96 2.15 6.22
CA ALA A 38 5.72 1.81 7.62
C ALA A 38 4.63 0.73 7.79
N LEU A 39 3.49 0.88 7.10
CA LEU A 39 2.42 -0.13 7.09
C LEU A 39 2.90 -1.46 6.51
N GLY A 40 3.70 -1.42 5.45
CA GLY A 40 4.32 -2.60 4.88
C GLY A 40 5.22 -3.34 5.89
N PHE A 41 6.07 -2.63 6.62
CA PHE A 41 6.85 -3.22 7.71
C PHE A 41 5.97 -3.79 8.83
N MET A 42 4.92 -3.06 9.24
CA MET A 42 3.97 -3.57 10.24
C MET A 42 3.30 -4.88 9.82
N ASN A 43 2.94 -5.00 8.53
CA ASN A 43 2.39 -6.25 7.98
C ASN A 43 3.39 -7.41 8.11
N MET A 44 4.69 -7.18 7.90
CA MET A 44 5.74 -8.22 8.01
C MET A 44 5.88 -8.75 9.44
N PHE A 45 5.92 -7.86 10.42
CA PHE A 45 6.15 -8.25 11.81
C PHE A 45 4.93 -8.94 12.43
N HIS A 46 3.72 -8.48 12.08
CA HIS A 46 2.50 -8.93 12.73
C HIS A 46 1.86 -10.17 12.12
N ALA A 47 2.16 -10.47 10.85
CA ALA A 47 1.61 -11.66 10.21
C ALA A 47 2.06 -12.94 10.95
N LYS A 48 1.08 -13.81 11.25
CA LYS A 48 1.33 -15.11 11.90
C LYS A 48 1.69 -16.22 10.91
N GLY A 49 1.52 -15.95 9.61
CA GLY A 49 1.91 -16.84 8.51
C GLY A 49 1.73 -16.19 7.15
N MET A 50 2.21 -16.86 6.11
CA MET A 50 2.25 -16.35 4.73
C MET A 50 0.89 -15.90 4.20
N LYS A 51 -0.18 -16.66 4.44
CA LYS A 51 -1.53 -16.34 3.95
C LYS A 51 -2.03 -14.99 4.48
N GLU A 52 -1.86 -14.74 5.79
CA GLU A 52 -2.26 -13.47 6.40
C GLU A 52 -1.42 -12.30 5.90
N TYR A 53 -0.11 -12.54 5.72
CA TYR A 53 0.81 -11.54 5.18
C TYR A 53 0.44 -11.13 3.76
N VAL A 54 0.21 -12.10 2.87
CA VAL A 54 -0.14 -11.87 1.47
C VAL A 54 -1.45 -11.10 1.38
N ILE A 55 -2.49 -11.50 2.10
CA ILE A 55 -3.79 -10.80 2.08
C ILE A 55 -3.63 -9.35 2.55
N SER A 56 -2.89 -9.13 3.64
CA SER A 56 -2.69 -7.79 4.19
C SER A 56 -1.88 -6.89 3.27
N SER A 57 -0.81 -7.43 2.66
CA SER A 57 0.02 -6.72 1.69
C SER A 57 -0.73 -6.43 0.39
N LEU A 58 -1.54 -7.38 -0.08
CA LEU A 58 -2.40 -7.17 -1.25
C LEU A 58 -3.44 -6.07 -0.99
N MET A 59 -4.01 -6.00 0.22
CA MET A 59 -4.90 -4.90 0.61
C MET A 59 -4.18 -3.55 0.62
N LEU A 60 -2.93 -3.48 1.07
CA LEU A 60 -2.13 -2.25 1.04
C LEU A 60 -1.81 -1.82 -0.41
N VAL A 61 -1.47 -2.76 -1.29
CA VAL A 61 -1.26 -2.47 -2.71
C VAL A 61 -2.56 -2.03 -3.37
N ALA A 62 -3.67 -2.72 -3.10
CA ALA A 62 -4.97 -2.34 -3.64
C ALA A 62 -5.42 -0.95 -3.16
N SER A 63 -5.25 -0.63 -1.88
CA SER A 63 -5.63 0.69 -1.35
C SER A 63 -4.80 1.82 -1.94
N THR A 64 -3.51 1.58 -2.20
CA THR A 64 -2.63 2.56 -2.86
C THR A 64 -3.02 2.76 -4.32
N VAL A 65 -3.22 1.67 -5.07
CA VAL A 65 -3.62 1.73 -6.50
C VAL A 65 -4.98 2.40 -6.66
N VAL A 66 -5.99 1.95 -5.90
CA VAL A 66 -7.35 2.52 -5.98
C VAL A 66 -7.35 3.97 -5.52
N GLY A 67 -6.59 4.32 -4.47
CA GLY A 67 -6.46 5.69 -3.98
C GLY A 67 -5.90 6.63 -5.04
N MET A 68 -4.89 6.18 -5.79
CA MET A 68 -4.33 6.96 -6.90
C MET A 68 -5.30 7.09 -8.07
N ILE A 69 -5.97 6.01 -8.49
CA ILE A 69 -6.94 6.07 -9.58
C ILE A 69 -8.07 7.03 -9.24
N LEU A 70 -8.63 6.95 -8.02
CA LEU A 70 -9.67 7.85 -7.57
C LEU A 70 -9.19 9.29 -7.47
N TYR A 71 -7.95 9.51 -7.01
CA TYR A 71 -7.33 10.83 -6.96
C TYR A 71 -7.22 11.44 -8.36
N THR A 72 -6.59 10.74 -9.31
CA THR A 72 -6.45 11.22 -10.69
C THR A 72 -7.80 11.43 -11.36
N TYR A 73 -8.77 10.54 -11.12
CA TYR A 73 -10.12 10.70 -11.65
C TYR A 73 -10.81 11.96 -11.07
N TYR A 74 -10.72 12.17 -9.76
CA TYR A 74 -11.31 13.34 -9.11
C TYR A 74 -10.66 14.63 -9.61
N ASP A 75 -9.33 14.67 -9.69
CA ASP A 75 -8.57 15.84 -10.14
C ASP A 75 -8.91 16.20 -11.60
N TYR A 76 -8.97 15.20 -12.48
CA TYR A 76 -9.32 15.39 -13.90
C TYR A 76 -10.75 15.92 -14.10
N TYR A 77 -11.74 15.38 -13.38
CA TYR A 77 -13.14 15.76 -13.61
C TYR A 77 -13.60 17.00 -12.84
N PHE A 78 -12.99 17.30 -11.68
CA PHE A 78 -13.51 18.34 -10.76
C PHE A 78 -12.56 19.51 -10.51
N VAL A 79 -11.26 19.40 -10.82
CA VAL A 79 -10.27 20.45 -10.52
C VAL A 79 -9.70 21.04 -11.81
N SER A 80 -9.13 20.20 -12.67
CA SER A 80 -8.46 20.64 -13.90
C SER A 80 -8.61 19.55 -14.95
N ALA A 81 -9.54 19.78 -15.89
CA ALA A 81 -9.81 18.93 -17.04
C ALA A 81 -8.70 19.06 -18.11
N ASP A 82 -7.46 19.07 -17.66
CA ASP A 82 -6.28 19.17 -18.50
C ASP A 82 -5.90 17.78 -19.03
N PRO A 83 -5.44 17.69 -20.29
CA PRO A 83 -5.01 16.42 -20.87
C PRO A 83 -3.75 15.85 -20.20
N GLU A 84 -3.03 16.65 -19.39
CA GLU A 84 -1.81 16.23 -18.70
C GLU A 84 -2.09 15.47 -17.39
N THR A 85 -3.24 15.71 -16.74
CA THR A 85 -3.65 15.09 -15.47
C THR A 85 -3.60 13.55 -15.47
N PRO A 86 -4.08 12.83 -16.52
CA PRO A 86 -3.95 11.37 -16.58
C PRO A 86 -2.50 10.89 -16.73
N ILE A 87 -1.63 11.66 -17.39
CA ILE A 87 -0.19 11.34 -17.52
C ILE A 87 0.48 11.44 -16.15
N PHE A 88 0.16 12.49 -15.38
CA PHE A 88 0.62 12.63 -14.00
C PHE A 88 0.10 11.52 -13.09
N GLY A 89 -1.18 11.15 -13.22
CA GLY A 89 -1.75 10.01 -12.50
C GLY A 89 -1.04 8.69 -12.78
N ALA A 90 -0.69 8.43 -14.04
CA ALA A 90 0.10 7.27 -14.42
C ALA A 90 1.52 7.28 -13.82
N ALA A 91 2.17 8.45 -13.79
CA ALA A 91 3.49 8.60 -13.15
C ALA A 91 3.42 8.34 -11.63
N LEU A 92 2.39 8.82 -10.95
CA LEU A 92 2.16 8.55 -9.53
C LEU A 92 1.92 7.06 -9.28
N MET A 93 1.09 6.43 -10.11
CA MET A 93 0.84 4.98 -10.09
C MET A 93 2.13 4.17 -10.18
N ILE A 94 3.04 4.54 -11.08
CA ILE A 94 4.34 3.89 -11.21
C ILE A 94 5.14 4.05 -9.91
N VAL A 95 5.26 5.26 -9.36
CA VAL A 95 6.10 5.48 -8.17
C VAL A 95 5.55 4.81 -6.93
N TYR A 96 4.31 5.10 -6.53
CA TYR A 96 3.74 4.58 -5.28
C TYR A 96 3.34 3.11 -5.41
N GLY A 97 2.84 2.69 -6.57
CA GLY A 97 2.48 1.30 -6.84
C GLY A 97 3.71 0.40 -6.86
N PHE A 98 4.80 0.84 -7.49
CA PHE A 98 6.05 0.07 -7.48
C PHE A 98 6.64 -0.02 -6.08
N ILE A 99 6.58 1.05 -5.29
CA ILE A 99 7.09 1.03 -3.91
C ILE A 99 6.26 0.14 -3.00
N SER A 100 4.92 0.21 -3.07
CA SER A 100 4.06 -0.67 -2.27
C SER A 100 4.28 -2.14 -2.64
N PHE A 101 4.49 -2.43 -3.94
CA PHE A 101 4.83 -3.76 -4.43
C PHE A 101 6.23 -4.22 -3.97
N ALA A 102 7.24 -3.36 -4.05
CA ALA A 102 8.60 -3.67 -3.59
C ALA A 102 8.63 -4.00 -2.10
N VAL A 103 7.92 -3.23 -1.27
CA VAL A 103 7.81 -3.49 0.17
C VAL A 103 7.09 -4.83 0.42
N ALA A 104 6.02 -5.13 -0.32
CA ALA A 104 5.35 -6.43 -0.25
C ALA A 104 6.27 -7.60 -0.66
N ALA A 105 7.08 -7.43 -1.71
CA ALA A 105 8.01 -8.45 -2.18
C ALA A 105 9.10 -8.73 -1.14
N VAL A 106 9.74 -7.69 -0.61
CA VAL A 106 10.76 -7.80 0.45
C VAL A 106 10.18 -8.49 1.68
N GLY A 107 8.98 -8.10 2.10
CA GLY A 107 8.38 -8.71 3.28
C GLY A 107 7.96 -10.16 3.08
N THR A 108 7.63 -10.58 1.85
CA THR A 108 7.39 -11.98 1.52
C THR A 108 8.64 -12.82 1.83
N VAL A 109 9.82 -12.34 1.44
CA VAL A 109 11.10 -13.01 1.75
C VAL A 109 11.32 -13.08 3.26
N VAL A 110 11.10 -11.98 3.97
CA VAL A 110 11.27 -11.90 5.44
C VAL A 110 10.35 -12.89 6.17
N VAL A 111 9.07 -12.95 5.80
CA VAL A 111 8.11 -13.86 6.44
C VAL A 111 8.46 -15.32 6.12
N VAL A 112 8.89 -15.64 4.90
CA VAL A 112 9.35 -17.00 4.55
C VAL A 112 10.57 -17.40 5.39
N VAL A 113 11.55 -16.51 5.53
CA VAL A 113 12.75 -16.78 6.35
C VAL A 113 12.38 -16.94 7.83
N LYS A 114 11.51 -16.07 8.35
CA LYS A 114 10.98 -16.15 9.72
C LYS A 114 10.28 -17.49 9.98
N ASP A 115 9.41 -17.93 9.08
CA ASP A 115 8.70 -19.20 9.20
C ASP A 115 9.66 -20.40 9.19
N ARG A 116 10.72 -20.35 8.37
CA ARG A 116 11.78 -21.37 8.35
C ARG A 116 12.64 -21.37 9.62
N CYS A 117 13.08 -20.20 10.09
CA CYS A 117 13.92 -20.07 11.29
C CYS A 117 13.19 -20.45 12.58
N CYS A 118 11.89 -20.15 12.69
CA CYS A 118 11.10 -20.49 13.87
C CYS A 118 10.67 -21.97 13.92
N GLY A 119 11.13 -22.82 12.99
CA GLY A 119 10.81 -24.26 12.97
C GLY A 119 9.30 -24.56 12.81
N LYS A 120 8.52 -23.57 12.39
CA LYS A 120 7.07 -23.69 12.26
C LYS A 120 6.78 -24.30 10.89
N ASN A 121 6.70 -25.63 10.83
CA ASN A 121 6.29 -26.45 9.68
C ASN A 121 4.82 -26.19 9.26
N ASN A 122 4.39 -24.94 9.15
CA ASN A 122 3.07 -24.54 8.66
C ASN A 122 3.03 -24.36 7.14
N PHE A 123 4.08 -24.79 6.41
CA PHE A 123 4.13 -24.75 4.94
C PHE A 123 3.05 -25.61 4.25
N LEU A 124 2.31 -26.44 5.01
CA LEU A 124 1.25 -27.31 4.51
C LEU A 124 -0.18 -26.84 4.80
N LYS A 125 -0.39 -25.64 5.36
CA LYS A 125 -1.73 -25.03 5.46
C LYS A 125 -1.85 -23.85 4.50
N TRP A 126 -2.00 -24.18 3.21
CA TRP A 126 -2.46 -23.25 2.17
C TRP A 126 -3.94 -22.89 2.38
#